data_AF-X0UN50-F1
#
_entry.id   AF-X0UN50-F1
#
_cell.length_a   1.000
_cell.length_b   1.000
_cell.length_c   1.000
_cell.angle_alpha   90.00
_cell.angle_beta   90.00
_cell.angle_gamma   90.00
#
_symmetry.space_group_name_H-M   'P 1'
#
loop_
_entity.id
_entity.type
_entity.pdbx_description
1 polymer ?
#
loop_
_entity_poly.entity_id
_entity_poly.type
_entity_poly.pdbx_seq_one_letter_code
_entity_poly.pdbx_strand_id
1 'polypeptide(L)'
;YHLSPGAQWWEAAISGYGLRYSFMLAAFTAIGIAIHHRSLRYGERLMTLHEWLMLGFVAVVFVSTLIGVSATEESAAAQAGPKVDPPEIKMLKVLIFTLMLTHVATRVKDLRFVLWAICLGVLFLGHKAFNASSGAFASGRLNIIGGPDFGEANGLAAHFAACLPIIGVLFLRSGWKGKVVALSSGVLAVNGLVLCRSRGAFVALAGGMIAAVIMAPKQYRKVILVGILVVAIGGYALTDPGFWERTSTITTSTEQMDTSAYS
;
A
#
# COMPACT_ATOMS: atom_id res chain seq x y z
N TYR A 1 9.19 5.54 -2.59
CA TYR A 1 8.19 4.61 -3.13
C TYR A 1 7.03 5.37 -3.77
N HIS A 2 6.25 6.15 -2.99
CA HIS A 2 5.11 6.95 -3.48
C HIS A 2 5.42 7.98 -4.58
N LEU A 3 6.65 8.53 -4.61
CA LEU A 3 7.04 9.52 -5.62
C LEU A 3 7.17 8.91 -7.03
N SER A 4 7.44 7.60 -7.13
CA SER A 4 7.75 6.88 -8.38
C SER A 4 8.65 7.70 -9.32
N PRO A 5 9.98 7.72 -9.12
CA PRO A 5 10.90 8.50 -9.94
C PRO A 5 10.64 8.34 -11.44
N GLY A 6 10.39 7.11 -11.90
CA GLY A 6 10.02 6.76 -13.28
C GLY A 6 8.86 7.56 -13.91
N ALA A 7 8.02 8.17 -13.08
CA ALA A 7 6.87 8.96 -13.51
C ALA A 7 7.09 10.48 -13.29
N GLN A 8 8.31 10.91 -12.97
CA GLN A 8 8.65 12.31 -12.71
C GLN A 8 9.51 12.89 -13.82
N TRP A 9 9.25 14.16 -14.17
CA TRP A 9 9.96 14.87 -15.24
C TRP A 9 11.49 14.92 -15.06
N TRP A 10 11.95 14.93 -13.80
CA TRP A 10 13.39 14.99 -13.48
C TRP A 10 14.09 13.64 -13.64
N GLU A 11 13.36 12.52 -13.70
CA GLU A 11 13.96 11.20 -13.87
C GLU A 11 14.48 10.97 -15.28
N ALA A 12 13.90 11.64 -16.29
CA ALA A 12 14.38 11.61 -17.67
C ALA A 12 15.88 11.98 -17.80
N ALA A 13 16.39 12.84 -16.91
CA ALA A 13 17.80 13.22 -16.90
C ALA A 13 18.75 12.11 -16.38
N ILE A 14 18.22 11.14 -15.62
CA ILE A 14 19.01 10.13 -14.90
C ILE A 14 18.72 8.72 -15.44
N SER A 15 17.60 8.52 -16.14
CA SER A 15 17.18 7.23 -16.70
C SER A 15 18.23 6.61 -17.64
N GLY A 16 19.02 7.43 -18.33
CA GLY A 16 20.11 7.01 -19.22
C GLY A 16 21.26 6.26 -18.53
N TYR A 17 21.43 6.40 -17.20
CA TYR A 17 22.49 5.69 -16.47
C TYR A 17 22.14 4.24 -16.13
N GLY A 18 20.90 3.80 -16.40
CA GLY A 18 20.45 2.43 -16.09
C GLY A 18 20.35 2.12 -14.59
N LEU A 19 20.50 3.12 -13.73
CA LEU A 19 20.46 2.97 -12.27
C LEU A 19 19.01 2.95 -11.77
N ARG A 20 18.59 1.82 -11.18
CA ARG A 20 17.29 1.74 -10.51
C ARG A 20 17.34 2.47 -9.16
N TYR A 21 16.50 3.47 -8.97
CA TYR A 21 16.43 4.26 -7.73
C TYR A 21 16.22 3.42 -6.47
N SER A 22 15.31 2.45 -6.53
CA SER A 22 15.04 1.56 -5.39
C SER A 22 16.28 0.75 -4.99
N PHE A 23 17.07 0.32 -5.99
CA PHE A 23 18.32 -0.40 -5.75
C PHE A 23 19.37 0.50 -5.10
N MET A 24 19.56 1.72 -5.58
CA MET A 24 20.51 2.67 -4.97
C MET A 24 20.12 3.00 -3.52
N LEU A 25 18.84 3.29 -3.27
CA LEU A 25 18.36 3.58 -1.91
C LEU A 25 18.54 2.37 -0.99
N ALA A 26 18.28 1.15 -1.48
CA ALA A 26 18.51 -0.07 -0.72
C ALA A 26 20.01 -0.27 -0.44
N ALA A 27 20.88 -0.10 -1.43
CA ALA A 27 22.32 -0.25 -1.29
C ALA A 27 22.89 0.76 -0.29
N PHE A 28 22.55 2.06 -0.41
CA PHE A 28 23.01 3.07 0.54
C PHE A 28 22.49 2.83 1.95
N THR A 29 21.25 2.39 2.09
CA THR A 29 20.69 2.05 3.41
C THR A 29 21.39 0.83 4.00
N ALA A 30 21.68 -0.20 3.21
CA ALA A 30 22.41 -1.38 3.65
C ALA A 30 23.86 -1.05 4.07
N ILE A 31 24.56 -0.23 3.28
CA ILE A 31 25.89 0.29 3.63
C ILE A 31 25.82 1.11 4.93
N GLY A 32 24.81 1.97 5.07
CA GLY A 32 24.56 2.74 6.28
C GLY A 32 24.36 1.86 7.50
N ILE A 33 23.56 0.79 7.39
CA ILE A 33 23.37 -0.21 8.45
C ILE A 33 24.71 -0.87 8.80
N ALA A 34 25.51 -1.29 7.82
CA ALA A 34 26.78 -1.96 8.04
C ALA A 34 27.81 -1.05 8.75
N ILE A 35 27.94 0.20 8.31
CA ILE A 35 28.84 1.19 8.92
C ILE A 35 28.40 1.50 10.36
N HIS A 36 27.10 1.66 10.58
CA HIS A 36 26.54 2.07 11.87
C HIS A 36 26.07 0.91 12.76
N HIS A 37 26.42 -0.34 12.45
CA HIS A 37 25.90 -1.54 13.12
C HIS A 37 26.06 -1.50 14.65
N ARG A 38 27.17 -0.94 15.16
CA ARG A 38 27.43 -0.81 16.61
C ARG A 38 26.56 0.23 17.31
N SER A 39 26.05 1.21 16.57
CA SER A 39 25.20 2.28 17.10
C SER A 39 23.71 1.95 17.04
N LEU A 40 23.34 0.98 16.20
CA LEU A 40 21.97 0.50 16.07
C LEU A 40 21.63 -0.43 17.24
N ARG A 41 20.42 -0.28 17.78
CA ARG A 41 19.97 -0.99 18.98
C ARG A 41 19.04 -2.16 18.64
N TYR A 42 19.39 -2.99 17.64
CA TYR A 42 18.54 -4.12 17.23
C TYR A 42 18.63 -5.36 18.17
N GLY A 43 19.18 -5.19 19.38
CA GLY A 43 19.25 -6.22 20.42
C GLY A 43 20.52 -7.07 20.35
N GLU A 44 20.64 -8.07 21.22
CA GLU A 44 21.80 -8.98 21.26
C GLU A 44 21.81 -10.01 20.12
N ARG A 45 20.64 -10.24 19.49
CA ARG A 45 20.49 -11.19 18.39
C ARG A 45 20.39 -10.44 17.07
N LEU A 46 21.13 -10.92 16.07
CA LEU A 46 21.13 -10.34 14.72
C LEU A 46 19.81 -10.62 13.99
N MET A 47 19.10 -11.70 14.31
CA MET A 47 17.75 -11.95 13.77
C MET A 47 16.79 -12.40 14.85
N THR A 48 15.59 -11.87 14.79
CA THR A 48 14.44 -12.23 15.60
C THR A 48 13.74 -13.47 15.04
N LEU A 49 12.92 -14.14 15.87
CA LEU A 49 12.15 -15.30 15.42
C LEU A 49 11.25 -14.97 14.22
N HIS A 50 10.63 -13.79 14.21
CA HIS A 50 9.75 -13.36 13.12
C HIS A 50 10.50 -13.21 11.79
N GLU A 51 11.74 -12.75 11.82
CA GLU A 51 12.60 -12.62 10.64
C GLU A 51 13.01 -13.99 10.11
N TRP A 52 13.32 -14.93 11.00
CA TRP A 52 13.56 -16.34 10.62
C TRP A 52 12.33 -16.99 10.00
N LEU A 53 11.14 -16.77 10.57
CA LEU A 53 9.89 -17.27 9.99
C LEU A 53 9.62 -16.66 8.61
N MET A 54 9.92 -15.37 8.42
CA MET A 54 9.78 -14.71 7.12
C MET A 54 10.78 -15.28 6.09
N LEU A 55 12.02 -15.53 6.48
CA LEU A 55 13.02 -16.21 5.64
C LEU A 55 12.55 -17.62 5.25
N GLY A 56 12.04 -18.39 6.21
CA GLY A 56 11.47 -19.72 5.97
C GLY A 56 10.30 -19.66 5.00
N PHE A 57 9.39 -18.68 5.16
CA PHE A 57 8.29 -18.48 4.23
C PHE A 57 8.76 -18.14 2.81
N VAL A 58 9.73 -17.24 2.66
CA VAL A 58 10.31 -16.94 1.34
C VAL A 58 10.97 -18.19 0.76
N ALA A 59 11.71 -18.98 1.54
CA ALA A 59 12.29 -20.24 1.09
C ALA A 59 11.20 -21.21 0.59
N VAL A 60 10.06 -21.32 1.29
CA VAL A 60 8.91 -22.11 0.84
C VAL A 60 8.34 -21.58 -0.47
N VAL A 61 8.25 -20.26 -0.67
CA VAL A 61 7.81 -19.67 -1.95
C VAL A 61 8.76 -20.07 -3.10
N PHE A 62 10.08 -19.99 -2.88
CA PHE A 62 11.07 -20.43 -3.87
C PHE A 62 11.01 -21.94 -4.14
N VAL A 63 10.82 -22.76 -3.11
CA VAL A 63 10.64 -24.21 -3.28
C VAL A 63 9.34 -24.50 -4.03
N SER A 64 8.27 -23.75 -3.75
CA SER A 64 6.99 -23.88 -4.45
C SER A 64 7.11 -23.51 -5.92
N THR A 65 7.98 -22.59 -6.32
CA THR A 65 8.21 -22.29 -7.74
C THR A 65 9.10 -23.33 -8.42
N LEU A 66 9.99 -23.99 -7.68
CA LEU A 66 10.83 -25.08 -8.19
C LEU A 66 10.06 -26.41 -8.34
N ILE A 67 9.14 -26.71 -7.43
CA ILE A 67 8.33 -27.94 -7.42
C ILE A 67 7.01 -27.75 -8.19
N GLY A 68 6.45 -26.54 -8.13
CA GLY A 68 5.23 -26.19 -8.84
C GLY A 68 5.46 -26.34 -10.34
N VAL A 69 4.57 -27.11 -10.98
CA VAL A 69 4.51 -27.33 -12.43
C VAL A 69 4.86 -26.02 -13.12
N SER A 70 6.02 -26.02 -13.78
CA SER A 70 6.56 -24.92 -14.56
C SER A 70 5.41 -24.16 -15.19
N ALA A 71 5.19 -22.93 -14.71
CA ALA A 71 4.47 -21.85 -15.38
C ALA A 71 3.92 -22.32 -16.73
N THR A 72 2.71 -22.89 -16.72
CA THR A 72 2.01 -23.31 -17.94
C THR A 72 2.10 -22.15 -18.94
N GLU A 73 2.15 -22.43 -20.23
CA GLU A 73 2.39 -21.47 -21.32
C GLU A 73 1.57 -20.15 -21.21
N GLU A 74 0.47 -20.16 -20.47
CA GLU A 74 -0.33 -19.00 -20.03
C GLU A 74 0.43 -17.96 -19.18
N SER A 75 1.34 -18.40 -18.30
CA SER A 75 2.26 -17.56 -17.51
C SER A 75 3.38 -16.96 -18.36
N ALA A 76 3.79 -17.65 -19.44
CA ALA A 76 4.74 -17.14 -20.43
C ALA A 76 4.08 -16.12 -21.38
N ALA A 77 2.80 -16.31 -21.73
CA ALA A 77 2.00 -15.32 -22.46
C ALA A 77 1.74 -14.05 -21.62
N ALA A 78 1.54 -14.19 -20.30
CA ALA A 78 1.47 -13.04 -19.38
C ALA A 78 2.80 -12.27 -19.25
N GLN A 79 3.94 -12.90 -19.56
CA GLN A 79 5.27 -12.25 -19.61
C GLN A 79 5.52 -11.46 -20.90
N ALA A 80 4.68 -11.59 -21.93
CA ALA A 80 4.73 -10.73 -23.12
C ALA A 80 4.13 -9.32 -22.87
N GLY A 81 3.43 -9.14 -21.75
CA GLY A 81 2.99 -7.84 -21.24
C GLY A 81 4.09 -7.09 -20.46
N PRO A 82 3.82 -5.86 -19.97
CA PRO A 82 4.82 -5.05 -19.26
C PRO A 82 5.39 -5.83 -18.07
N LYS A 83 6.71 -6.07 -18.09
CA LYS A 83 7.54 -6.82 -17.11
C LYS A 83 6.95 -6.84 -15.69
N VAL A 84 6.10 -7.83 -15.39
CA VAL A 84 5.65 -8.10 -14.04
C VAL A 84 6.68 -9.00 -13.38
N ASP A 85 7.31 -8.54 -12.30
CA ASP A 85 8.28 -9.37 -11.58
C ASP A 85 7.60 -10.66 -11.06
N PRO A 86 8.31 -11.80 -11.10
CA PRO A 86 7.81 -13.04 -10.54
C PRO A 86 7.46 -12.90 -9.05
N PRO A 87 6.46 -13.64 -8.54
CA PRO A 87 6.03 -13.54 -7.15
C PRO A 87 7.16 -13.79 -6.14
N GLU A 88 8.07 -14.72 -6.42
CA GLU A 88 9.23 -15.03 -5.58
C GLU A 88 10.20 -13.84 -5.47
N ILE A 89 10.41 -13.11 -6.57
CA ILE A 89 11.25 -11.91 -6.59
C ILE A 89 10.57 -10.77 -5.84
N LYS A 90 9.24 -10.62 -5.97
CA LYS A 90 8.46 -9.65 -5.19
C LYS A 90 8.54 -9.92 -3.69
N MET A 91 8.38 -11.18 -3.29
CA MET A 91 8.48 -11.57 -1.89
C MET A 91 9.90 -11.37 -1.33
N LEU A 92 10.94 -11.65 -2.12
CA LEU A 92 12.32 -11.36 -1.74
C LEU A 92 12.55 -9.87 -1.49
N LYS A 93 12.01 -8.99 -2.35
CA LYS A 93 12.09 -7.53 -2.16
C LYS A 93 11.41 -7.10 -0.86
N VAL A 94 10.23 -7.66 -0.56
CA VAL A 94 9.49 -7.38 0.70
C VAL A 94 10.30 -7.84 1.91
N LEU A 95 10.93 -9.01 1.85
CA LEU A 95 11.81 -9.53 2.90
C LEU A 95 13.00 -8.60 3.14
N ILE A 96 13.74 -8.23 2.09
CA ILE A 96 14.90 -7.33 2.19
C ILE A 96 14.47 -6.00 2.80
N PHE A 97 13.39 -5.41 2.30
CA PHE A 97 12.84 -4.17 2.84
C PHE A 97 12.47 -4.30 4.31
N THR A 98 11.82 -5.40 4.71
CA THR A 98 11.39 -5.62 6.08
C THR A 98 12.58 -5.78 7.01
N LEU A 99 13.58 -6.59 6.64
CA LEU A 99 14.82 -6.76 7.41
C LEU A 99 15.55 -5.42 7.58
N MET A 100 15.66 -4.64 6.52
CA MET A 100 16.29 -3.33 6.63
C MET A 100 15.50 -2.39 7.54
N LEU A 101 14.17 -2.41 7.45
CA LEU A 101 13.30 -1.57 8.26
C LEU A 101 13.38 -1.94 9.75
N THR A 102 13.37 -3.23 10.11
CA THR A 102 13.47 -3.69 11.51
C THR A 102 14.81 -3.33 12.14
N HIS A 103 15.89 -3.32 11.35
CA HIS A 103 17.24 -3.01 11.82
C HIS A 103 17.55 -1.50 11.88
N VAL A 104 16.85 -0.69 11.09
CA VAL A 104 17.00 0.79 11.12
C VAL A 104 16.04 1.42 12.13
N ALA A 105 14.77 1.01 12.14
CA ALA A 105 13.72 1.62 12.97
C ALA A 105 13.67 1.01 14.38
N THR A 106 14.76 1.13 15.14
CA THR A 106 14.93 0.48 16.45
C THR A 106 14.25 1.21 17.61
N ARG A 107 13.85 2.48 17.45
CA ARG A 107 13.16 3.27 18.49
C ARG A 107 11.78 3.70 18.03
N VAL A 108 10.89 3.96 18.99
CA VAL A 108 9.55 4.52 18.74
C VAL A 108 9.60 5.84 17.95
N LYS A 109 10.64 6.67 18.19
CA LYS A 109 10.87 7.90 17.42
C LYS A 109 11.16 7.61 15.95
N ASP A 110 11.95 6.57 15.66
CA ASP A 110 12.33 6.17 14.31
C ASP A 110 11.11 5.62 13.55
N LEU A 111 10.32 4.75 14.21
CA LEU A 111 9.03 4.29 13.68
C LEU A 111 8.09 5.47 13.38
N ARG A 112 8.04 6.48 14.26
CA ARG A 112 7.22 7.68 14.01
C ARG A 112 7.65 8.41 12.74
N PHE A 113 8.94 8.50 12.44
CA PHE A 113 9.40 9.09 11.17
C PHE A 113 8.96 8.26 9.95
N VAL A 114 9.02 6.93 10.04
CA VAL A 114 8.54 6.04 8.97
C VAL A 114 7.04 6.24 8.73
N LEU A 115 6.22 6.27 9.79
CA LEU A 115 4.78 6.50 9.66
C LEU A 115 4.48 7.88 9.05
N TRP A 116 5.22 8.91 9.44
CA TRP A 116 5.09 10.23 8.83
C TRP A 116 5.50 10.25 7.36
N ALA A 117 6.57 9.54 6.98
CA ALA A 117 6.98 9.41 5.59
C ALA A 117 5.89 8.73 4.74
N ILE A 118 5.25 7.69 5.27
CA ILE A 118 4.09 7.05 4.63
C ILE A 118 2.92 8.03 4.52
N CYS A 119 2.59 8.74 5.60
CA CYS A 119 1.50 9.72 5.63
C CYS A 119 1.69 10.87 4.62
N LEU A 120 2.92 11.39 4.50
CA LEU A 120 3.27 12.41 3.51
C LEU A 120 3.28 11.84 2.09
N GLY A 121 3.70 10.59 1.92
CA GLY A 121 3.59 9.88 0.64
C GLY A 121 2.13 9.73 0.20
N VAL A 122 1.23 9.42 1.14
CA VAL A 122 -0.21 9.33 0.88
C VAL A 122 -0.81 10.71 0.58
N LEU A 123 -0.38 11.76 1.29
CA LEU A 123 -0.77 13.14 0.98
C LEU A 123 -0.42 13.49 -0.47
N PHE A 124 0.81 13.18 -0.89
CA PHE A 124 1.28 13.41 -2.25
C PHE A 124 0.47 12.64 -3.29
N LEU A 125 0.25 11.34 -3.07
CA LEU A 125 -0.55 10.53 -4.00
C LEU A 125 -2.00 10.96 -4.05
N GLY A 126 -2.62 11.26 -2.91
CA GLY A 126 -3.98 11.75 -2.83
C GLY A 126 -4.15 13.09 -3.53
N HIS A 127 -3.14 13.98 -3.43
CA HIS A 127 -3.12 15.23 -4.18
C HIS A 127 -2.99 15.01 -5.70
N LYS A 128 -2.15 14.06 -6.14
CA LYS A 128 -2.09 13.67 -7.56
C LYS A 128 -3.42 13.08 -8.05
N ALA A 129 -4.06 12.24 -7.23
CA ALA A 129 -5.37 11.66 -7.53
C ALA A 129 -6.46 12.72 -7.64
N PHE A 130 -6.43 13.74 -6.77
CA PHE A 130 -7.36 14.85 -6.81
C PHE A 130 -7.21 15.72 -8.06
N ASN A 131 -5.97 15.95 -8.51
CA ASN A 131 -5.67 16.73 -9.72
C ASN A 131 -5.52 15.85 -10.98
N ALA A 132 -6.06 14.63 -10.96
CA ALA A 132 -5.95 13.71 -12.07
C ALA A 132 -6.72 14.22 -13.29
N SER A 133 -6.06 14.27 -14.45
CA SER A 133 -6.72 14.57 -15.73
C SER A 133 -7.52 13.37 -16.24
N SER A 134 -8.44 13.58 -17.19
CA SER A 134 -9.28 12.52 -17.76
C SER A 134 -8.47 11.35 -18.34
N GLY A 135 -7.24 11.58 -18.79
CA GLY A 135 -6.34 10.54 -19.31
C GLY A 135 -5.81 9.57 -18.23
N ALA A 136 -5.91 9.93 -16.95
CA ALA A 136 -5.58 9.03 -15.84
C ALA A 136 -6.74 8.07 -15.50
N PHE A 137 -7.88 8.16 -16.19
CA PHE A 137 -9.03 7.29 -15.93
C PHE A 137 -9.15 6.22 -17.01
N ALA A 138 -9.18 4.95 -16.58
CA ALA A 138 -9.48 3.81 -17.43
C ALA A 138 -10.83 3.23 -17.04
N SER A 139 -11.80 3.21 -17.96
CA SER A 139 -13.18 2.76 -17.72
C SER A 139 -13.84 3.45 -16.52
N GLY A 140 -13.62 4.77 -16.38
CA GLY A 140 -14.16 5.57 -15.28
C GLY A 140 -13.50 5.36 -13.92
N ARG A 141 -12.34 4.67 -13.87
CA ARG A 141 -11.60 4.43 -12.64
C ARG A 141 -10.25 5.09 -12.69
N LEU A 142 -9.82 5.66 -11.58
CA LEU A 142 -8.48 6.19 -11.44
C LEU A 142 -7.45 5.08 -11.65
N ASN A 143 -6.58 5.26 -12.65
CA ASN A 143 -5.54 4.34 -13.03
C ASN A 143 -4.21 5.10 -13.19
N ILE A 144 -3.06 4.41 -13.12
CA ILE A 144 -1.73 4.94 -13.49
C ILE A 144 -1.09 5.95 -12.50
N ILE A 145 -1.80 6.40 -11.46
CA ILE A 145 -1.25 7.40 -10.50
C ILE A 145 -0.35 6.80 -9.42
N GLY A 146 -0.46 5.48 -9.18
CA GLY A 146 0.28 4.79 -8.11
C GLY A 146 1.78 4.62 -8.36
N GLY A 147 2.44 3.97 -7.39
CA GLY A 147 3.85 3.63 -7.51
C GLY A 147 4.08 2.36 -8.35
N PRO A 148 5.35 1.92 -8.49
CA PRO A 148 5.73 0.83 -9.38
C PRO A 148 4.97 -0.49 -9.18
N ASP A 149 4.54 -0.81 -7.96
CA ASP A 149 3.83 -2.07 -7.66
C ASP A 149 2.34 -1.88 -7.30
N PHE A 150 1.80 -0.67 -7.43
CA PHE A 150 0.40 -0.37 -7.12
C PHE A 150 -0.17 0.72 -8.03
N GLY A 151 0.33 0.78 -9.27
CA GLY A 151 -0.06 1.76 -10.29
C GLY A 151 -1.50 1.59 -10.75
N GLU A 152 -2.03 0.37 -10.67
CA GLU A 152 -3.39 0.04 -11.04
C GLU A 152 -4.42 0.46 -9.98
N ALA A 153 -5.66 0.70 -10.43
CA ALA A 153 -6.76 1.16 -9.59
C ALA A 153 -6.96 0.32 -8.32
N ASN A 154 -6.82 -1.01 -8.41
CA ASN A 154 -6.99 -1.91 -7.27
C ASN A 154 -5.83 -1.81 -6.27
N GLY A 155 -4.58 -1.88 -6.75
CA GLY A 155 -3.40 -1.72 -5.90
C GLY A 155 -3.37 -0.37 -5.20
N LEU A 156 -3.68 0.71 -5.92
CA LEU A 156 -3.74 2.05 -5.35
C LEU A 156 -4.83 2.17 -4.27
N ALA A 157 -6.01 1.60 -4.50
CA ALA A 157 -7.07 1.60 -3.50
C ALA A 157 -6.70 0.78 -2.26
N ALA A 158 -6.10 -0.40 -2.45
CA ALA A 158 -5.61 -1.23 -1.34
C ALA A 158 -4.53 -0.50 -0.52
N HIS A 159 -3.63 0.22 -1.20
CA HIS A 159 -2.61 1.03 -0.56
C HIS A 159 -3.21 2.17 0.28
N PHE A 160 -4.19 2.93 -0.25
CA PHE A 160 -4.90 3.94 0.53
C PHE A 160 -5.62 3.33 1.73
N ALA A 161 -6.34 2.23 1.53
CA ALA A 161 -7.06 1.53 2.60
C ALA A 161 -6.11 1.08 3.73
N ALA A 162 -4.95 0.51 3.38
CA ALA A 162 -3.94 0.09 4.35
C ALA A 162 -3.29 1.26 5.10
N CYS A 163 -3.20 2.43 4.47
CA CYS A 163 -2.61 3.62 5.09
C CYS A 163 -3.58 4.40 5.99
N LEU A 164 -4.90 4.30 5.79
CA LEU A 164 -5.90 5.03 6.57
C LEU A 164 -5.80 4.77 8.09
N PRO A 165 -5.63 3.52 8.58
CA PRO A 165 -5.37 3.26 9.99
C PRO A 165 -4.11 3.95 10.52
N ILE A 166 -3.02 3.96 9.72
CA ILE A 166 -1.76 4.64 10.08
C ILE A 166 -2.00 6.15 10.24
N ILE A 167 -2.71 6.75 9.28
CA ILE A 167 -3.08 8.18 9.31
C ILE A 167 -3.95 8.47 10.54
N GLY A 168 -4.93 7.62 10.84
CA GLY A 168 -5.77 7.75 12.02
C GLY A 168 -4.98 7.72 13.33
N VAL A 169 -4.01 6.80 13.46
CA VAL A 169 -3.11 6.75 14.63
C VAL A 169 -2.27 8.03 14.74
N LEU A 170 -1.70 8.51 13.62
CA LEU A 170 -0.95 9.77 13.61
C LEU A 170 -1.82 10.97 13.99
N PHE A 171 -3.05 11.03 13.50
CA PHE A 171 -4.02 12.08 13.86
C PHE A 171 -4.29 12.10 15.38
N LEU A 172 -4.52 10.93 15.98
CA LEU A 172 -4.79 10.81 17.42
C LEU A 172 -3.58 11.18 18.29
N ARG A 173 -2.36 10.88 17.83
CA ARG A 173 -1.13 11.04 18.62
C ARG A 173 -0.40 12.37 18.40
N SER A 174 -0.83 13.18 17.43
CA SER A 174 -0.11 14.40 17.04
C SER A 174 -0.69 15.67 17.65
N GLY A 175 0.16 16.71 17.78
CA GLY A 175 -0.30 18.07 18.06
C GLY A 175 -1.06 18.69 16.88
N TRP A 176 -1.57 19.92 17.05
CA TRP A 176 -2.42 20.59 16.05
C TRP A 176 -1.86 20.57 14.62
N LYS A 177 -0.58 20.94 14.43
CA LYS A 177 0.05 20.93 13.10
C LYS A 177 0.03 19.55 12.45
N GLY A 178 0.34 18.49 13.21
CA GLY A 178 0.30 17.13 12.71
C GLY A 178 -1.12 16.63 12.45
N LYS A 179 -2.11 17.06 13.25
CA LYS A 179 -3.52 16.76 12.99
C LYS A 179 -3.99 17.31 11.66
N VAL A 180 -3.59 18.55 11.32
CA VAL A 180 -3.92 19.14 10.02
C VAL A 180 -3.33 18.32 8.88
N VAL A 181 -2.03 17.96 8.96
CA VAL A 181 -1.40 17.13 7.91
C VAL A 181 -2.08 15.77 7.80
N ALA A 182 -2.30 15.07 8.91
CA ALA A 182 -2.94 13.75 8.91
C ALA A 182 -4.38 13.82 8.40
N LEU A 183 -5.15 14.86 8.76
CA LEU A 183 -6.50 15.06 8.28
C LEU A 183 -6.51 15.28 6.76
N SER A 184 -5.66 16.17 6.26
CA SER A 184 -5.53 16.40 4.81
C SER A 184 -5.12 15.13 4.06
N SER A 185 -4.18 14.35 4.60
CA SER A 185 -3.80 13.05 4.05
C SER A 185 -4.97 12.08 4.03
N GLY A 186 -5.75 12.02 5.12
CA GLY A 186 -6.91 11.14 5.24
C GLY A 186 -8.02 11.48 4.26
N VAL A 187 -8.37 12.77 4.14
CA VAL A 187 -9.39 13.25 3.20
C VAL A 187 -8.99 12.93 1.76
N LEU A 188 -7.76 13.24 1.37
CA LEU A 188 -7.26 12.96 0.03
C LEU A 188 -7.12 11.46 -0.25
N ALA A 189 -6.78 10.66 0.75
CA ALA A 189 -6.74 9.20 0.64
C ALA A 189 -8.13 8.59 0.43
N VAL A 190 -9.15 9.06 1.17
CA VAL A 190 -10.54 8.61 0.98
C VAL A 190 -11.04 9.02 -0.41
N ASN A 191 -10.78 10.26 -0.83
CA ASN A 191 -11.11 10.72 -2.19
C ASN A 191 -10.47 9.82 -3.26
N GLY A 192 -9.16 9.57 -3.16
CA GLY A 192 -8.46 8.68 -4.09
C GLY A 192 -9.01 7.25 -4.09
N LEU A 193 -9.35 6.72 -2.91
CA LEU A 193 -9.94 5.39 -2.74
C LEU A 193 -11.31 5.28 -3.45
N VAL A 194 -12.16 6.31 -3.35
CA VAL A 194 -13.45 6.36 -4.06
C VAL A 194 -13.25 6.40 -5.57
N LEU A 195 -12.33 7.25 -6.06
CA LEU A 195 -12.03 7.37 -7.49
C LEU A 195 -11.49 6.07 -8.12
N CYS A 196 -10.83 5.21 -7.35
CA CYS A 196 -10.36 3.91 -7.82
C CYS A 196 -11.50 2.88 -8.05
N ARG A 197 -12.68 3.10 -7.45
CA ARG A 197 -13.86 2.22 -7.49
C ARG A 197 -13.53 0.73 -7.24
N SER A 198 -12.73 0.44 -6.21
CA SER A 198 -12.23 -0.91 -5.92
C SER A 198 -13.03 -1.63 -4.83
N ARG A 199 -13.84 -2.61 -5.24
CA ARG A 199 -14.70 -3.44 -4.36
C ARG A 199 -13.93 -4.03 -3.16
N GLY A 200 -12.78 -4.66 -3.42
CA GLY A 200 -11.96 -5.29 -2.38
C GLY A 200 -11.41 -4.30 -1.34
N ALA A 201 -11.03 -3.09 -1.77
CA ALA A 201 -10.54 -2.06 -0.86
C ALA A 201 -11.64 -1.57 0.10
N PHE A 202 -12.89 -1.47 -0.35
CA PHE A 202 -14.02 -1.10 0.52
C PHE A 202 -14.34 -2.18 1.56
N VAL A 203 -14.35 -3.46 1.15
CA VAL A 203 -14.54 -4.58 2.09
C VAL A 203 -13.43 -4.61 3.13
N ALA A 204 -12.18 -4.44 2.69
CA ALA A 204 -11.02 -4.36 3.60
C ALA A 204 -11.13 -3.17 4.57
N LEU A 205 -11.57 -2.00 4.09
CA LEU A 205 -11.77 -0.82 4.93
C LEU A 205 -12.89 -1.04 5.95
N ALA A 206 -14.01 -1.65 5.55
CA ALA A 206 -15.11 -1.98 6.45
C ALA A 206 -14.66 -2.95 7.55
N GLY A 207 -13.98 -4.04 7.19
CA GLY A 207 -13.39 -4.97 8.14
C GLY A 207 -12.37 -4.30 9.07
N GLY A 208 -11.53 -3.42 8.51
CA GLY A 208 -10.55 -2.63 9.27
C GLY A 208 -11.19 -1.67 10.27
N MET A 209 -12.29 -1.02 9.92
CA MET A 209 -13.05 -0.13 10.82
C MET A 209 -13.68 -0.92 11.98
N ILE A 210 -14.25 -2.10 11.69
CA ILE A 210 -14.80 -2.99 12.72
C ILE A 210 -13.70 -3.43 13.68
N ALA A 211 -12.58 -3.93 13.14
CA ALA A 211 -11.42 -4.33 13.93
C ALA A 211 -10.89 -3.17 14.79
N ALA A 212 -10.81 -1.96 14.22
CA ALA A 212 -10.37 -0.77 14.95
C ALA A 212 -11.26 -0.45 16.15
N VAL A 213 -12.58 -0.58 16.05
CA VAL A 213 -13.50 -0.34 17.18
C VAL A 213 -13.37 -1.41 18.26
N ILE A 214 -13.20 -2.68 17.87
CA ILE A 214 -13.08 -3.81 18.81
C ILE A 214 -11.76 -3.75 19.56
N MET A 215 -10.65 -3.48 18.86
CA MET A 215 -9.30 -3.50 19.41
C MET A 215 -8.87 -2.17 20.05
N ALA A 216 -9.64 -1.10 19.87
CA ALA A 216 -9.31 0.21 20.43
C ALA A 216 -9.33 0.23 21.97
N PRO A 217 -8.32 0.86 22.61
CA PRO A 217 -8.39 1.16 24.03
C PRO A 217 -9.62 2.00 24.37
N LYS A 218 -10.28 1.72 25.51
CA LYS A 218 -11.53 2.39 25.93
C LYS A 218 -11.46 3.92 25.86
N GLN A 219 -10.30 4.51 26.16
CA GLN A 219 -10.04 5.94 26.10
C GLN A 219 -10.18 6.57 24.70
N TYR A 220 -9.88 5.83 23.63
CA TYR A 220 -9.95 6.35 22.24
C TYR A 220 -11.19 5.90 21.48
N ARG A 221 -11.97 4.96 22.02
CA ARG A 221 -13.10 4.34 21.32
C ARG A 221 -14.16 5.34 20.86
N LYS A 222 -14.48 6.35 21.68
CA LYS A 222 -15.41 7.43 21.29
C LYS A 222 -14.89 8.23 20.11
N VAL A 223 -13.61 8.62 20.13
CA VAL A 223 -12.99 9.40 19.04
C VAL A 223 -12.94 8.59 17.76
N ILE A 224 -12.64 7.29 17.86
CA ILE A 224 -12.62 6.37 16.71
C ILE A 224 -14.02 6.21 16.11
N LEU A 225 -15.05 6.02 16.95
CA LEU A 225 -16.44 5.92 16.47
C LEU A 225 -16.89 7.20 15.75
N VAL A 226 -16.61 8.37 16.33
CA VAL A 226 -16.90 9.66 15.68
C VAL A 226 -16.12 9.79 14.37
N GLY A 227 -14.85 9.40 14.36
CA GLY A 227 -14.01 9.40 13.16
C GLY A 227 -14.57 8.50 12.05
N ILE A 228 -15.03 7.30 12.39
CA ILE A 228 -15.67 6.38 11.44
C ILE A 228 -16.96 6.99 10.88
N LEU A 229 -17.79 7.61 11.74
CA LEU A 229 -19.00 8.27 11.29
C LEU A 229 -18.69 9.42 10.31
N VAL A 230 -17.68 10.24 10.62
CA VAL A 230 -17.22 11.33 9.74
C VAL A 230 -16.69 10.79 8.42
N VAL A 231 -15.89 9.72 8.45
CA VAL A 231 -15.38 9.08 7.22
C VAL A 231 -16.50 8.46 6.41
N ALA A 232 -17.51 7.86 7.04
CA ALA A 232 -18.66 7.29 6.35
C ALA A 232 -19.51 8.37 5.68
N ILE A 233 -19.84 9.45 6.38
CA ILE A 233 -20.61 10.58 5.83
C ILE A 233 -19.81 11.29 4.73
N GLY A 234 -18.55 11.63 5.00
CA GLY A 234 -17.67 12.29 4.04
C GLY A 234 -17.37 11.42 2.82
N GLY A 235 -17.15 10.12 3.04
CA GLY A 235 -16.97 9.14 1.97
C GLY A 235 -18.21 9.04 1.10
N TYR A 236 -19.40 8.93 1.69
CA TYR A 236 -20.68 8.92 0.97
C TYR A 236 -20.85 10.17 0.09
N ALA A 237 -20.54 11.35 0.63
CA ALA A 237 -20.61 12.61 -0.12
C ALA A 237 -19.65 12.68 -1.32
N LEU A 238 -18.57 11.89 -1.32
CA LEU A 238 -17.60 11.80 -2.42
C LEU A 238 -17.95 10.73 -3.46
N THR A 239 -18.94 9.87 -3.20
CA THR A 239 -19.30 8.77 -4.11
C THR A 239 -20.08 9.27 -5.33
N ASP A 240 -19.83 8.65 -6.49
CA ASP A 240 -20.53 8.92 -7.74
C ASP A 240 -21.44 7.74 -8.16
N PRO A 241 -22.41 7.91 -9.08
CA PRO A 241 -23.29 6.81 -9.49
C PRO A 241 -22.56 5.57 -10.02
N GLY A 242 -21.45 5.75 -10.75
CA GLY A 242 -20.63 4.66 -11.26
C GLY A 242 -19.82 3.95 -10.16
N PHE A 243 -19.61 4.58 -9.01
CA PHE A 243 -19.12 3.90 -7.81
C PHE A 243 -20.18 2.92 -7.27
N TRP A 244 -21.43 3.37 -7.18
CA TRP A 244 -22.54 2.54 -6.68
C TRP A 244 -22.86 1.38 -7.60
N GLU A 245 -22.87 1.60 -8.92
CA GLU A 245 -23.07 0.55 -9.92
C GLU A 245 -22.05 -0.58 -9.80
N ARG A 246 -20.78 -0.26 -9.56
CA ARG A 246 -19.74 -1.28 -9.37
C ARG A 246 -19.85 -1.97 -8.01
N THR A 247 -20.17 -1.21 -6.97
CA THR A 247 -20.28 -1.75 -5.61
C THR A 247 -21.51 -2.65 -5.45
N SER A 248 -22.62 -2.33 -6.11
CA SER A 248 -23.85 -3.13 -6.05
C SER A 248 -23.70 -4.53 -6.67
N THR A 249 -22.79 -4.70 -7.65
CA THR A 249 -22.47 -6.02 -8.20
C THR A 249 -21.87 -7.01 -7.18
N ILE A 250 -21.43 -6.54 -6.00
CA ILE A 250 -21.00 -7.44 -4.91
C ILE A 250 -22.19 -8.21 -4.32
N THR A 251 -23.39 -7.63 -4.39
CA THR A 251 -24.61 -8.19 -3.82
C THR A 251 -25.47 -8.98 -4.81
N THR A 252 -25.07 -9.03 -6.08
CA THR A 252 -25.79 -9.83 -7.10
C THR A 252 -25.49 -11.32 -6.89
N SER A 253 -26.55 -12.13 -6.85
CA SER A 253 -26.55 -13.52 -6.37
C SER A 253 -25.74 -14.49 -7.23
N THR A 254 -25.17 -15.50 -6.57
CA THR A 254 -24.37 -16.61 -7.13
C THR A 254 -25.07 -17.36 -8.28
N GLU A 255 -26.41 -17.34 -8.33
CA GLU A 255 -27.20 -17.97 -9.39
C GLU A 255 -26.92 -17.42 -10.80
N GLN A 256 -26.56 -16.13 -10.93
CA GLN A 256 -26.18 -15.55 -12.23
C GLN A 256 -24.72 -15.82 -12.62
N MET A 257 -23.87 -16.24 -11.67
CA MET A 257 -22.48 -16.63 -11.94
C MET A 257 -22.39 -18.03 -12.57
N ASP A 258 -23.25 -18.95 -12.13
CA ASP A 258 -23.28 -20.32 -12.64
C ASP A 258 -23.92 -20.41 -14.04
N THR A 259 -24.86 -19.55 -14.40
CA THR A 259 -25.51 -19.62 -15.72
C THR A 259 -24.60 -19.20 -16.88
N SER A 260 -23.63 -18.31 -16.63
CA SER A 260 -22.64 -17.86 -17.63
C SER A 260 -21.48 -18.83 -17.85
N ALA A 261 -21.35 -19.87 -17.03
CA ALA A 261 -20.38 -20.95 -17.25
C ALA A 261 -20.90 -22.06 -18.19
N TYR A 262 -22.20 -22.02 -18.51
CA TYR A 262 -22.88 -23.00 -19.39
C TYR A 262 -23.31 -22.43 -20.74
N SER A 263 -22.94 -21.18 -21.07
CA SER A 263 -23.23 -20.53 -22.37
C SER A 263 -21.97 -20.23 -23.17
#